data_AF-A0A960JER5-F1
#
_entry.id   AF-A0A960JER5-F1
#
_cell.length_a   1.000
_cell.length_b   1.000
_cell.length_c   1.000
_cell.angle_alpha   90.00
_cell.angle_beta   90.00
_cell.angle_gamma   90.00
#
_symmetry.space_group_name_H-M   'P 1'
#
loop_
_entity.id
_entity.type
_entity.pdbx_description
1 polymer ?
#
loop_
_entity_poly.entity_id
_entity_poly.type
_entity_poly.pdbx_seq_one_letter_code
_entity_poly.pdbx_strand_id
1 'polypeptide(L)' 'MLLNGRVNNIEYGSNAPDAPDVFVDDEGLARLWGGQGRVYLATFAERETELGARLGEVHRLAAAGGKVLLANRRP' A
#
# COMPACT_ATOMS: atom_id res chain seq x y z
N MET A 1 1.16 -6.66 18.66
CA MET A 1 -0.10 -6.38 17.94
C MET A 1 -0.79 -7.71 17.67
N LEU A 2 -1.85 -8.04 18.42
CA LEU A 2 -2.78 -9.14 18.07
C LEU A 2 -3.66 -8.62 16.92
N LEU A 3 -3.81 -9.29 15.78
CA LEU A 3 -4.28 -10.66 15.47
C LEU A 3 -5.81 -10.79 15.43
N ASN A 4 -6.26 -11.40 14.33
CA ASN A 4 -7.60 -11.82 13.91
C ASN A 4 -8.39 -10.72 13.17
N GLY A 5 -8.77 -10.92 11.91
CA GLY A 5 -9.46 -12.12 11.47
C GLY A 5 -10.93 -11.76 11.38
N ARG A 6 -11.32 -11.18 10.25
CA ARG A 6 -12.65 -11.21 9.64
C ARG A 6 -12.66 -10.21 8.47
N VAL A 7 -12.70 -10.78 7.28
CA VAL A 7 -13.52 -10.35 6.14
C VAL A 7 -13.73 -8.84 6.00
N ASN A 8 -13.07 -8.25 4.99
CA ASN A 8 -13.41 -6.98 4.35
C ASN A 8 -13.60 -5.76 5.28
N ASN A 9 -12.52 -5.04 5.58
CA ASN A 9 -12.58 -3.79 6.35
C ASN A 9 -11.58 -2.71 5.87
N ILE A 10 -11.53 -2.42 4.55
CA ILE A 10 -10.92 -1.17 4.05
C ILE A 10 -11.84 -0.50 3.01
N GLU A 11 -13.15 -0.52 3.22
CA GLU A 11 -14.08 0.33 2.46
C GLU A 11 -14.71 1.43 3.33
N TYR A 12 -14.59 1.35 4.67
CA TYR A 12 -15.24 2.30 5.59
C TYR A 12 -14.29 3.28 6.28
N GLY A 13 -13.03 3.34 5.84
CA GLY A 13 -12.10 4.39 6.29
C GLY A 13 -12.10 5.62 5.38
N SER A 14 -12.78 5.57 4.24
CA SER A 14 -12.61 6.52 3.12
C SER A 14 -13.63 7.62 2.97
N ASN A 15 -14.68 7.64 3.80
CA ASN A 15 -15.73 8.67 3.74
C ASN A 15 -16.09 9.26 5.11
N ALA A 16 -15.19 9.18 6.10
CA ALA A 16 -15.36 9.94 7.34
C ALA A 16 -14.93 11.40 7.09
N PRO A 17 -15.77 12.41 7.39
CA PRO A 17 -15.47 13.83 7.11
C PRO A 17 -14.24 14.38 7.86
N ASP A 18 -13.70 13.63 8.83
CA ASP A 18 -12.47 13.92 9.59
C ASP A 18 -11.31 12.97 9.26
N ALA A 19 -11.39 12.18 8.17
CA ALA A 19 -10.27 11.36 7.76
C ALA A 19 -9.13 12.28 7.27
N PRO A 20 -7.91 12.19 7.85
CA PRO A 20 -6.77 12.92 7.30
C PRO A 20 -6.60 12.56 5.82
N ASP A 21 -5.91 13.41 5.07
CA ASP A 21 -5.71 13.31 3.61
C ASP A 21 -4.78 12.12 3.24
N VAL A 22 -5.13 10.94 3.74
CA VAL A 22 -4.44 9.65 3.57
C VAL A 22 -4.94 8.94 2.30
N PHE A 23 -5.96 9.49 1.63
CA PHE A 23 -6.41 9.06 0.31
C PHE A 23 -5.56 9.72 -0.75
N VAL A 24 -4.32 9.29 -0.77
CA VAL A 24 -3.42 9.63 -1.83
C VAL A 24 -3.89 8.90 -3.09
N ASP A 25 -4.31 9.67 -4.09
CA ASP A 25 -4.62 9.13 -5.41
C ASP A 25 -3.38 8.46 -6.05
N ASP A 26 -3.57 7.81 -7.20
CA ASP A 26 -2.47 7.09 -7.86
C ASP A 26 -1.26 8.02 -8.13
N GLU A 27 -1.50 9.31 -8.42
CA GLU A 27 -0.46 10.30 -8.68
C GLU A 27 0.29 10.72 -7.41
N GLY A 28 -0.42 10.98 -6.32
CA GLY A 28 0.19 11.27 -5.05
C GLY A 28 0.96 10.07 -4.51
N LEU A 29 0.48 8.84 -4.76
CA LEU A 29 1.17 7.63 -4.32
C LEU A 29 2.50 7.52 -5.07
N ALA A 30 2.50 7.75 -6.39
CA ALA A 30 3.73 7.81 -7.17
C ALA A 30 4.69 8.89 -6.66
N ARG A 31 4.18 10.07 -6.28
CA ARG A 31 4.99 11.16 -5.71
C ARG A 31 5.60 10.79 -4.36
N LEU A 32 4.83 10.17 -3.47
CA LEU A 32 5.34 9.69 -2.17
C LEU A 32 6.33 8.54 -2.36
N TRP A 33 6.05 7.62 -3.29
CA TRP A 33 6.89 6.47 -3.60
C TRP A 33 8.27 6.90 -4.12
N GLY A 34 8.32 7.91 -5.00
CA GLY A 34 9.56 8.51 -5.50
C GLY A 34 10.24 9.46 -4.51
N GLY A 35 9.58 9.83 -3.42
CA GLY A 35 10.11 10.75 -2.40
C GLY A 35 11.27 10.14 -1.60
N GLN A 36 11.99 10.97 -0.82
CA GLN A 36 13.14 10.54 0.00
C GLN A 36 12.75 9.66 1.21
N GLY A 37 11.47 9.67 1.61
CA GLY A 37 10.95 8.90 2.73
C GLY A 37 10.68 7.44 2.39
N ARG A 38 10.86 6.55 3.36
CA ARG A 38 10.52 5.13 3.21
C ARG A 38 9.00 4.96 3.26
N VAL A 39 8.44 4.36 2.21
CA VAL A 39 7.00 4.10 2.05
C VAL A 39 6.75 2.60 2.00
N TYR A 40 5.69 2.16 2.67
CA TYR A 40 5.24 0.77 2.68
C TYR A 40 3.82 0.70 2.13
N LEU A 41 3.57 -0.27 1.25
CA LEU A 41 2.26 -0.51 0.63
C LEU A 41 1.85 -1.95 0.85
N ALA A 42 0.75 -2.16 1.56
CA ALA A 42 0.10 -3.46 1.66
C ALA A 42 -0.99 -3.57 0.60
N THR A 43 -0.92 -4.59 -0.26
CA THR A 43 -1.84 -4.76 -1.39
C THR A 43 -2.02 -6.25 -1.72
N PHE A 44 -2.85 -6.58 -2.71
CA PHE A 44 -2.99 -7.93 -3.24
C PHE A 44 -1.81 -8.26 -4.16
N ALA A 45 -1.32 -9.51 -4.09
CA ALA A 45 -0.20 -9.99 -4.90
C ALA A 45 -0.46 -9.81 -6.40
N GLU A 46 -1.72 -9.92 -6.82
CA GLU A 46 -2.19 -9.76 -8.20
C GLU A 46 -1.90 -8.37 -8.77
N ARG A 47 -1.84 -7.35 -7.90
CA ARG A 47 -1.60 -5.95 -8.27
C ARG A 47 -0.12 -5.58 -8.28
N GLU A 48 0.77 -6.47 -7.83
CA GLU A 48 2.21 -6.19 -7.71
C GLU A 48 2.83 -5.79 -9.05
N THR A 49 2.46 -6.47 -10.14
CA THR A 49 2.96 -6.16 -11.49
C THR A 49 2.48 -4.80 -12.00
N GLU A 50 1.19 -4.48 -11.84
CA GLU A 50 0.63 -3.18 -12.22
C GLU A 50 1.28 -2.04 -11.42
N LEU A 51 1.46 -2.24 -10.11
CA LEU A 51 2.09 -1.27 -9.24
C LEU A 51 3.56 -1.07 -9.56
N GLY A 52 4.30 -2.13 -9.89
CA GLY A 52 5.68 -2.00 -10.36
C GLY A 52 5.80 -1.21 -11.66
N ALA A 53 4.86 -1.39 -12.59
CA ALA A 53 4.83 -0.61 -13.83
C ALA A 53 4.55 0.90 -13.59
N ARG A 54 3.75 1.23 -12.57
CA ARG A 54 3.37 2.61 -12.23
C ARG A 54 4.35 3.32 -11.29
N LEU A 55 4.86 2.60 -10.30
CA LEU A 55 5.67 3.16 -9.20
C LEU A 55 7.18 2.96 -9.39
N GLY A 56 7.59 2.13 -10.36
CA GLY A 56 8.99 1.80 -10.61
C GLY A 56 9.51 0.71 -9.67
N GLU A 57 10.61 0.97 -8.97
CA GLU A 57 11.23 -0.04 -8.10
C GLU A 57 10.34 -0.35 -6.89
N VAL A 58 10.02 -1.64 -6.73
CA VAL A 58 9.21 -2.19 -5.64
C VAL A 58 9.96 -3.36 -5.01
N HIS A 59 10.06 -3.34 -3.69
CA HIS A 59 10.68 -4.40 -2.90
C HIS A 59 9.63 -5.12 -2.08
N ARG A 60 9.46 -6.41 -2.36
CA ARG A 60 8.59 -7.27 -1.55
C ARG A 60 9.26 -7.63 -0.24
N LEU A 61 8.63 -7.25 0.87
CA LEU A 61 9.10 -7.50 2.23
C LEU A 61 8.44 -8.73 2.85
N ALA A 62 7.17 -8.96 2.55
CA ALA A 62 6.41 -10.08 3.09
C ALA A 62 5.26 -10.45 2.16
N ALA A 63 4.77 -11.68 2.29
CA ALA A 63 3.52 -12.11 1.65
C ALA A 63 2.80 -13.14 2.50
N ALA A 64 1.48 -13.00 2.58
CA ALA A 64 0.61 -13.91 3.30
C ALA A 64 -0.83 -13.80 2.78
N GLY A 65 -1.52 -14.93 2.62
CA GLY A 65 -2.96 -14.96 2.33
C GLY A 65 -3.38 -14.13 1.11
N GLY A 66 -2.61 -14.20 0.01
CA GLY A 66 -2.87 -13.45 -1.23
C GLY A 66 -2.49 -11.96 -1.18
N LYS A 67 -1.97 -11.46 -0.05
CA LYS A 67 -1.48 -10.09 0.10
C LYS A 67 0.04 -10.06 0.12
N VAL A 68 0.58 -8.91 -0.31
CA VAL A 68 2.00 -8.59 -0.29
C VAL A 68 2.22 -7.27 0.42
N LEU A 69 3.34 -7.16 1.13
CA LEU A 69 3.86 -5.91 1.66
C LEU A 69 5.03 -5.49 0.77
N LEU A 70 4.89 -4.33 0.15
CA LEU A 70 5.87 -3.72 -0.74
C LEU A 70 6.51 -2.50 -0.09
N ALA A 71 7.73 -2.17 -0.49
CA ALA A 71 8.43 -0.95 -0.10
C ALA A 71 9.14 -0.30 -1.28
N ASN A 72 9.25 1.03 -1.24
CA ASN A 72 9.93 1.82 -2.29
C ASN A 72 11.46 1.76 -2.21
N ARG A 73 12.01 1.19 -1.13
CA ARG A 73 13.45 1.04 -0.90
C ARG A 73 13.77 -0.31 -0.28
N ARG A 74 14.96 -0.83 -0.56
CA ARG A 74 15.47 -2.05 0.07
C ARG A 74 15.45 -1.89 1.61
N PRO A 75 15.02 -2.92 2.35
CA PRO A 75 15.07 -2.93 3.80
C PRO A 75 16.51 -2.81 4.30
#